data_AF-A0A9P0CNI5-F1
#
_entry.id   AF-A0A9P0CNI5-F1
#
_cell.length_a   1.000
_cell.length_b   1.000
_cell.length_c   1.000
_cell.angle_alpha   90.00
_cell.angle_beta   90.00
_cell.angle_gamma   90.00
#
_symmetry.space_group_name_H-M   'P 1'
#
loop_
_entity.id
_entity.type
_entity.pdbx_description
1 polymer ?
#
loop_
_entity_poly.entity_id
_entity_poly.type
_entity_poly.pdbx_seq_one_letter_code
_entity_poly.pdbx_strand_id
1 'polypeptide(L)'
;MTLHIKDNDGEQYSDEENNDSSEEVTQKRKKKRFSNPAEWKYNTNKINREKEVEYMGRKNNKFDRKKTKKVMKRRYLCLNKPLKTGKEIAIQCYKLTDEERKLISAKFWSLSWPEKKIYISAKVLKNKRSRYRKDPEVSHRSTSYKYFLKKKSEEIRVS
;
A
#
# COMPACT_ATOMS: atom_id res chain seq x y z
N MET A 1 -33.99 75.15 41.95
CA MET A 1 -33.12 76.08 42.70
C MET A 1 -31.84 75.34 43.04
N THR A 2 -30.82 75.48 42.19
CA THR A 2 -29.59 76.26 42.42
C THR A 2 -28.60 75.49 43.32
N LEU A 3 -27.74 74.67 42.70
CA LEU A 3 -26.27 74.82 42.60
C LEU A 3 -25.51 74.64 43.93
N HIS A 4 -24.47 73.81 43.91
CA HIS A 4 -23.07 74.20 44.13
C HIS A 4 -22.18 72.94 44.05
N ILE A 5 -21.77 72.59 42.83
CA ILE A 5 -20.55 71.79 42.63
C ILE A 5 -19.44 72.83 42.52
N LYS A 6 -18.48 72.78 43.44
CA LYS A 6 -17.29 73.63 43.40
C LYS A 6 -16.32 73.02 42.40
N ASP A 7 -16.02 73.79 41.36
CA ASP A 7 -14.77 73.66 40.62
C ASP A 7 -13.62 74.10 41.53
N ASN A 8 -12.54 73.32 41.55
CA ASN A 8 -11.24 73.79 41.97
C ASN A 8 -10.17 73.18 41.06
N ASP A 9 -9.77 74.05 40.15
CA ASP A 9 -8.72 74.02 39.16
C ASP A 9 -7.33 74.08 39.81
N GLY A 10 -6.35 73.45 39.14
CA GLY A 10 -4.93 73.67 39.39
C GLY A 10 -4.18 72.44 39.94
N GLU A 11 -3.63 71.60 39.06
CA GLU A 11 -2.22 71.72 38.64
C GLU A 11 -1.74 70.45 37.94
N GLN A 12 -0.96 70.70 36.90
CA GLN A 12 -0.51 69.78 35.88
C GLN A 12 0.84 69.20 36.33
N TYR A 13 0.88 67.90 36.62
CA TYR A 13 2.14 67.15 36.69
C TYR A 13 2.05 65.97 35.72
N SER A 14 2.77 66.12 34.62
CA SER A 14 3.11 65.06 33.68
C SER A 14 4.14 64.15 34.32
N ASP A 15 3.83 62.85 34.43
CA ASP A 15 4.84 61.81 34.44
C ASP A 15 4.42 60.74 33.42
N GLU A 16 5.20 60.69 32.34
CA GLU A 16 5.18 59.65 31.33
C GLU A 16 5.65 58.35 31.98
N GLU A 17 4.74 57.43 32.29
CA GLU A 17 5.10 56.03 32.43
C GLU A 17 4.41 55.20 31.35
N ASN A 18 5.19 54.95 30.29
CA ASN A 18 4.97 53.91 29.29
C ASN A 18 4.74 52.57 29.99
N ASN A 19 3.48 52.19 30.20
CA ASN A 19 3.15 50.81 30.48
C ASN A 19 2.81 50.13 29.15
N ASP A 20 3.88 49.71 28.46
CA ASP A 20 3.85 48.80 27.31
C ASP A 20 3.23 47.48 27.76
N SER A 21 1.90 47.43 27.76
CA SER A 21 1.12 46.21 27.88
C SER A 21 1.31 45.42 26.59
N SER A 22 2.48 44.78 26.48
CA SER A 22 2.71 43.69 25.56
C SER A 22 1.76 42.54 25.93
N GLU A 23 0.57 42.55 25.33
CA GLU A 23 -0.31 41.40 25.32
C GLU A 23 0.47 40.24 24.69
N GLU A 24 0.97 39.33 25.53
CA GLU A 24 1.54 38.06 25.08
C GLU A 24 0.45 37.29 24.32
N VAL A 25 0.43 37.45 22.99
CA VAL A 25 -0.33 36.59 22.09
C VAL A 25 0.29 35.21 22.15
N THR A 26 -0.13 34.41 23.13
CA THR A 26 0.19 33.00 23.22
C THR A 26 -0.35 32.29 21.97
N GLN A 27 0.52 32.07 20.99
CA GLN A 27 0.15 31.36 19.77
C GLN A 27 -0.34 29.94 20.13
N LYS A 28 -1.67 29.74 20.08
CA LYS A 28 -2.27 28.42 20.27
C LYS A 28 -1.66 27.45 19.26
N ARG A 29 -1.01 26.40 19.75
CA ARG A 29 -0.35 25.38 18.93
C ARG A 29 -1.39 24.78 17.98
N LYS A 30 -1.23 25.01 16.68
CA LYS A 30 -2.15 24.47 15.65
C LYS A 30 -2.25 22.95 15.82
N LYS A 31 -3.48 22.42 15.89
CA LYS A 31 -3.72 20.97 15.93
C LYS A 31 -2.98 20.31 14.76
N LYS A 32 -2.21 19.25 15.03
CA LYS A 32 -1.53 18.50 13.98
C LYS A 32 -2.57 18.02 12.97
N ARG A 33 -2.40 18.38 11.70
CA ARG A 33 -3.22 17.86 10.60
C ARG A 33 -3.11 16.33 10.61
N PHE A 34 -4.22 15.64 10.40
CA PHE A 34 -4.19 14.20 10.16
C PHE A 34 -3.32 13.94 8.93
N SER A 35 -2.32 13.07 9.07
CA SER A 35 -1.44 12.75 7.94
C SER A 35 -2.24 12.01 6.88
N ASN A 36 -2.18 12.44 5.63
CA ASN A 36 -2.79 11.73 4.51
C ASN A 36 -1.99 10.43 4.23
N PRO A 37 -2.58 9.23 4.41
CA PRO A 37 -1.88 7.98 4.14
C PRO A 37 -1.44 7.84 2.68
N ALA A 38 -2.11 8.50 1.72
CA ALA A 38 -1.73 8.43 0.30
C ALA A 38 -0.36 9.08 0.02
N GLU A 39 0.02 10.06 0.82
CA GLU A 39 1.29 10.79 0.73
C GLU A 39 2.44 10.09 1.46
N TRP A 40 2.15 9.03 2.21
CA TRP A 40 3.20 8.28 2.88
C TRP A 40 4.12 7.65 1.83
N LYS A 41 5.42 7.97 1.90
CA LYS A 41 6.46 7.44 0.98
C LYS A 41 6.35 5.93 0.80
N TYR A 42 5.98 5.19 1.84
CA TYR A 42 5.72 3.76 1.76
C TYR A 42 4.56 3.41 0.82
N ASN A 43 3.41 4.07 0.98
CA ASN A 43 2.21 3.84 0.17
C ASN A 43 2.42 4.31 -1.27
N THR A 44 3.07 5.46 -1.49
CA THR A 44 3.42 5.94 -2.83
C THR A 44 4.35 4.94 -3.53
N ASN A 45 5.39 4.44 -2.86
CA ASN A 45 6.28 3.42 -3.43
C ASN A 45 5.58 2.08 -3.65
N LYS A 46 4.60 1.71 -2.83
CA LYS A 46 3.76 0.54 -3.03
C LYS A 46 2.94 0.68 -4.31
N ILE A 47 2.23 1.80 -4.48
CA ILE A 47 1.47 2.11 -5.70
C ILE A 47 2.38 2.12 -6.94
N ASN A 48 3.55 2.76 -6.85
CA ASN A 48 4.50 2.81 -7.95
C ASN A 48 5.00 1.41 -8.35
N ARG A 49 5.25 0.55 -7.36
CA ARG A 49 5.62 -0.85 -7.61
C ARG A 49 4.48 -1.65 -8.27
N GLU A 50 3.24 -1.40 -7.87
CA GLU A 50 2.05 -2.04 -8.44
C GLU A 50 1.79 -1.58 -9.89
N LYS A 51 2.04 -0.31 -10.20
CA LYS A 51 1.97 0.27 -11.55
C LYS A 51 3.20 -0.04 -12.42
N GLU A 52 4.13 -0.86 -11.92
CA GLU A 52 5.39 -1.18 -12.58
C GLU A 52 6.24 0.04 -12.97
N VAL A 53 6.11 1.17 -12.28
CA VAL A 53 6.95 2.36 -12.49
C VAL A 53 8.17 2.36 -11.57
N GLU A 54 9.11 3.26 -11.81
CA GLU A 54 10.27 3.44 -10.94
C GLU A 54 9.82 3.81 -9.52
N TYR A 55 10.50 3.26 -8.51
CA TYR A 55 10.17 3.54 -7.11
C TYR A 55 11.43 3.59 -6.25
N MET A 56 11.31 4.17 -5.05
CA MET A 56 12.41 4.21 -4.10
C MET A 56 12.34 3.01 -3.16
N GLY A 57 13.41 2.23 -3.11
CA GLY A 57 13.65 1.17 -2.14
C GLY A 57 14.26 1.72 -0.85
N ARG A 58 14.06 0.97 0.25
CA ARG A 58 14.61 1.33 1.55
C ARG A 58 16.06 0.86 1.69
N LYS A 59 16.95 1.74 2.13
CA LYS A 59 18.34 1.46 2.56
C LYS A 59 18.57 2.27 3.84
N ASN A 60 19.09 1.63 4.89
CA ASN A 60 19.37 2.28 6.19
C ASN A 60 18.21 3.15 6.68
N ASN A 61 17.01 2.55 6.75
CA ASN A 61 15.74 3.19 7.13
C ASN A 61 15.21 4.32 6.25
N LYS A 62 15.94 4.79 5.23
CA LYS A 62 15.53 5.85 4.31
C LYS A 62 15.21 5.29 2.92
N PHE A 63 14.38 6.00 2.17
CA PHE A 63 13.97 5.62 0.81
C PHE A 63 14.95 6.19 -0.23
N ASP A 64 16.19 5.68 -0.22
CA ASP A 64 17.30 6.31 -0.95
C ASP A 64 17.78 5.49 -2.17
N ARG A 65 17.21 4.30 -2.40
CA ARG A 65 17.66 3.42 -3.47
C ARG A 65 16.66 3.41 -4.63
N LYS A 66 16.98 4.08 -5.74
CA LYS A 66 16.20 3.95 -6.98
C LYS A 66 16.09 2.49 -7.41
N LYS A 67 14.88 2.03 -7.68
CA LYS A 67 14.56 0.70 -8.18
C LYS A 67 13.93 0.85 -9.55
N THR A 68 14.57 0.25 -10.54
CA THR A 68 14.06 0.19 -11.91
C THR A 68 12.67 -0.45 -11.95
N LYS A 69 11.92 -0.09 -12.99
CA LYS A 69 10.61 -0.68 -13.29
C LYS A 69 10.68 -2.20 -13.23
N LYS A 70 9.71 -2.80 -12.56
CA LYS A 70 9.68 -4.24 -12.36
C LYS A 70 9.06 -4.91 -13.59
N VAL A 71 9.85 -5.07 -14.65
CA VAL A 71 9.39 -5.72 -15.88
C VAL A 71 9.12 -7.22 -15.62
N MET A 72 7.96 -7.70 -16.09
CA MET A 72 7.66 -9.14 -16.05
C MET A 72 8.72 -9.92 -16.84
N LYS A 73 9.48 -10.77 -16.15
CA LYS A 73 10.48 -11.65 -16.78
C LYS A 73 9.80 -12.74 -17.59
N ARG A 74 10.37 -13.06 -18.76
CA ARG A 74 10.03 -14.26 -19.55
C ARG A 74 10.24 -15.51 -18.71
N ARG A 75 9.31 -16.48 -18.79
CA ARG A 75 9.40 -17.74 -18.02
C ARG A 75 10.03 -18.88 -18.84
N TYR A 76 11.33 -18.78 -19.10
CA TYR A 76 12.11 -19.85 -19.75
C TYR A 76 12.01 -21.20 -19.02
N LEU A 77 11.89 -21.18 -17.68
CA LEU A 77 11.88 -22.40 -16.85
C LEU A 77 10.57 -23.20 -16.88
N CYS A 78 9.45 -22.60 -17.29
CA CYS A 78 8.19 -23.35 -17.46
C CYS A 78 8.19 -24.09 -18.81
N LEU A 79 8.80 -23.52 -19.86
CA LEU A 79 8.74 -24.04 -21.23
C LEU A 79 9.45 -25.39 -21.41
N ASN A 80 10.62 -25.57 -20.77
CA ASN A 80 11.49 -26.73 -21.01
C ASN A 80 11.26 -27.90 -20.05
N LYS A 81 10.22 -27.82 -19.24
CA LYS A 81 10.01 -28.68 -18.08
C LYS A 81 9.24 -29.98 -18.40
N PRO A 82 8.15 -30.00 -19.18
CA PRO A 82 7.37 -31.24 -19.38
C PRO A 82 8.18 -32.35 -20.09
N LEU A 83 9.16 -31.98 -20.91
CA LEU A 83 9.96 -32.93 -21.69
C LEU A 83 11.02 -33.70 -20.88
N LYS A 84 11.47 -33.20 -19.72
CA LYS A 84 12.62 -33.81 -19.01
C LYS A 84 12.27 -35.06 -18.19
N THR A 85 11.00 -35.32 -17.92
CA THR A 85 10.61 -36.36 -16.93
C THR A 85 9.56 -37.34 -17.44
N GLY A 86 9.10 -37.22 -18.69
CA GLY A 86 8.09 -38.11 -19.30
C GLY A 86 6.73 -38.12 -18.60
N LYS A 87 6.54 -37.29 -17.56
CA LYS A 87 5.33 -37.17 -16.75
C LYS A 87 4.85 -35.72 -16.80
N GLU A 88 3.53 -35.51 -16.89
CA GLU A 88 2.96 -34.17 -16.76
C GLU A 88 3.37 -33.58 -15.40
N ILE A 89 3.93 -32.37 -15.44
CA ILE A 89 4.34 -31.68 -14.23
C ILE A 89 3.10 -31.18 -13.50
N ALA A 90 3.08 -31.42 -12.19
CA ALA A 90 1.98 -31.07 -11.30
C ALA A 90 1.59 -29.58 -11.33
N ILE A 91 2.49 -28.68 -11.75
CA ILE A 91 2.23 -27.25 -12.01
C ILE A 91 2.35 -27.04 -13.52
N GLN A 92 1.26 -26.59 -14.12
CA GLN A 92 1.07 -26.48 -15.57
C GLN A 92 1.24 -25.03 -16.07
N CYS A 93 2.09 -24.23 -15.42
CA CYS A 93 2.35 -22.83 -15.81
C CYS A 93 2.79 -22.65 -17.27
N TYR A 94 3.32 -23.70 -17.90
CA TYR A 94 3.76 -23.71 -19.30
C TYR A 94 2.59 -23.60 -20.29
N LYS A 95 1.37 -23.94 -19.87
CA LYS A 95 0.14 -23.78 -20.67
C LYS A 95 -0.32 -22.31 -20.82
N LEU A 96 0.37 -21.38 -20.15
CA LEU A 96 0.12 -19.94 -20.24
C LEU A 96 1.19 -19.25 -21.06
N THR A 97 0.76 -18.50 -22.07
CA THR A 97 1.68 -17.68 -22.87
C THR A 97 2.10 -16.44 -22.09
N ASP A 98 3.24 -15.83 -22.45
CA ASP A 98 3.67 -14.58 -21.81
C ASP A 98 2.70 -13.42 -22.10
N GLU A 99 2.00 -13.44 -23.23
CA GLU A 99 0.94 -12.47 -23.57
C GLU A 99 -0.26 -12.61 -22.63
N GLU A 100 -0.74 -13.84 -22.40
CA GLU A 100 -1.83 -14.11 -21.46
C GLU A 100 -1.47 -13.64 -20.05
N ARG A 101 -0.23 -13.88 -19.62
CA ARG A 101 0.27 -13.42 -18.32
C ARG A 101 0.28 -11.90 -18.21
N LYS A 102 0.74 -11.21 -19.26
CA LYS A 102 0.71 -9.74 -19.33
C LYS A 102 -0.71 -9.20 -19.27
N LEU A 103 -1.63 -9.77 -20.06
CA LEU A 103 -3.04 -9.37 -20.06
C LEU A 103 -3.69 -9.58 -18.68
N ILE A 104 -3.45 -10.72 -18.04
CA ILE A 104 -3.96 -10.99 -16.70
C ILE A 104 -3.41 -9.99 -15.69
N SER A 105 -2.11 -9.69 -15.75
CA SER A 105 -1.46 -8.73 -14.86
C SER A 105 -2.01 -7.32 -15.06
N ALA A 106 -2.03 -6.84 -16.31
CA ALA A 106 -2.51 -5.51 -16.66
C ALA A 106 -3.97 -5.31 -16.24
N LYS A 107 -4.86 -6.27 -16.56
CA LYS A 107 -6.26 -6.23 -16.14
C LYS A 107 -6.42 -6.28 -14.63
N PHE A 108 -5.63 -7.10 -13.92
CA PHE A 108 -5.73 -7.15 -12.46
C PHE A 108 -5.36 -5.80 -11.83
N TRP A 109 -4.29 -5.17 -12.30
CA TRP A 109 -3.80 -3.92 -11.72
C TRP A 109 -4.63 -2.69 -12.10
N SER A 110 -5.37 -2.71 -13.22
CA SER A 110 -6.29 -1.64 -13.60
C SER A 110 -7.56 -1.58 -12.73
N LEU A 111 -7.86 -2.63 -11.97
CA LEU A 111 -9.08 -2.73 -11.16
C LEU A 111 -8.91 -2.13 -9.76
N SER A 112 -10.04 -1.66 -9.21
CA SER A 112 -10.16 -1.28 -7.80
C SER A 112 -10.08 -2.51 -6.87
N TRP A 113 -9.89 -2.29 -5.57
CA TRP A 113 -9.77 -3.40 -4.61
C TRP A 113 -11.00 -4.32 -4.54
N PRO A 114 -12.24 -3.82 -4.55
CA PRO A 114 -13.43 -4.67 -4.62
C PRO A 114 -13.46 -5.50 -5.90
N GLU A 115 -13.20 -4.88 -7.06
CA GLU A 115 -13.20 -5.56 -8.36
C GLU A 115 -12.09 -6.60 -8.46
N LYS A 116 -10.91 -6.36 -7.87
CA LYS A 116 -9.81 -7.33 -7.79
C LYS A 116 -10.25 -8.62 -7.10
N LYS A 117 -11.05 -8.53 -6.03
CA LYS A 117 -11.56 -9.71 -5.32
C LYS A 117 -12.48 -10.53 -6.21
N ILE A 118 -13.42 -9.87 -6.87
CA ILE A 118 -14.38 -10.50 -7.80
C ILE A 118 -13.63 -11.13 -8.99
N TYR A 119 -12.65 -10.41 -9.54
CA TYR A 119 -11.84 -10.90 -10.65
C TYR A 119 -11.05 -12.17 -10.26
N ILE A 120 -10.44 -12.20 -9.07
CA ILE A 120 -9.73 -13.39 -8.59
C ILE A 120 -10.72 -14.54 -8.35
N SER A 121 -11.85 -14.32 -7.69
CA SER A 121 -12.81 -15.39 -7.41
C SER A 121 -13.41 -16.00 -8.68
N ALA A 122 -13.63 -15.19 -9.71
CA ALA A 122 -14.11 -15.67 -11.00
C ALA A 122 -13.04 -16.48 -11.76
N LYS A 123 -11.76 -16.12 -11.62
CA LYS A 123 -10.68 -16.63 -12.46
C LYS A 123 -9.82 -17.71 -11.81
N VAL A 124 -9.83 -17.83 -10.49
CA VAL A 124 -8.99 -18.77 -9.74
C VAL A 124 -9.86 -19.73 -8.94
N LEU A 125 -9.66 -21.03 -9.13
CA LEU A 125 -10.22 -22.08 -8.29
C LEU A 125 -9.21 -22.47 -7.21
N LYS A 126 -9.68 -22.60 -5.97
CA LYS A 126 -8.87 -22.97 -4.79
C LYS A 126 -9.36 -24.31 -4.26
N ASN A 127 -8.52 -25.34 -4.36
CA ASN A 127 -8.84 -26.69 -3.88
C ASN A 127 -8.02 -27.03 -2.64
N LYS A 128 -8.68 -27.50 -1.58
CA LYS A 128 -8.03 -27.97 -0.37
C LYS A 128 -7.40 -29.35 -0.64
N ARG A 129 -6.19 -29.57 -0.13
CA ARG A 129 -5.46 -30.84 -0.20
C ARG A 129 -5.00 -31.23 1.19
N SER A 130 -5.24 -32.48 1.57
CA SER A 130 -4.60 -33.09 2.73
C SER A 130 -3.09 -33.21 2.48
N ARG A 131 -2.28 -32.84 3.47
CA ARG A 131 -0.84 -33.10 3.40
C ARG A 131 -0.60 -34.53 3.83
N TYR A 132 0.15 -35.27 3.01
CA TYR A 132 0.72 -36.53 3.48
C TYR A 132 1.77 -36.21 4.54
N ARG A 133 1.51 -36.64 5.78
CA ARG A 133 2.43 -36.45 6.91
C ARG A 133 3.21 -37.72 7.10
N LYS A 134 4.54 -37.63 7.12
CA LYS A 134 5.39 -38.70 7.65
C LYS A 134 5.37 -38.69 9.18
N ASP A 135 5.30 -37.50 9.77
CA ASP A 135 5.30 -37.30 11.22
C ASP A 135 4.31 -36.16 11.60
N PRO A 136 3.25 -36.44 12.38
CA PRO A 136 2.23 -35.47 12.71
C PRO A 136 2.67 -34.37 13.67
N GLU A 137 3.71 -34.58 14.48
CA GLU A 137 4.15 -33.59 15.49
C GLU A 137 4.97 -32.43 14.89
N VAL A 138 5.60 -32.64 13.73
CA VAL A 138 6.50 -31.65 13.11
C VAL A 138 5.75 -30.46 12.49
N SER A 139 4.44 -30.58 12.20
CA SER A 139 3.68 -29.47 11.62
C SER A 139 2.20 -29.42 12.01
N HIS A 140 1.83 -28.32 12.66
CA HIS A 140 0.44 -27.96 12.94
C HIS A 140 -0.42 -27.78 11.67
N ARG A 141 0.18 -27.63 10.47
CA ARG A 141 -0.59 -27.44 9.22
C ARG A 141 -1.07 -28.78 8.66
N SER A 142 -2.36 -29.08 8.84
CA SER A 142 -3.01 -30.30 8.31
C SER A 142 -3.31 -30.25 6.82
N THR A 143 -3.50 -29.05 6.27
CA THR A 143 -3.94 -28.89 4.89
C THR A 143 -3.03 -27.93 4.12
N SER A 144 -3.07 -28.09 2.81
CA SER A 144 -2.51 -27.16 1.84
C SER A 144 -3.58 -26.81 0.81
N TYR A 145 -3.27 -25.87 -0.06
CA TYR A 145 -4.15 -25.49 -1.16
C TYR A 145 -3.44 -25.71 -2.49
N LYS A 146 -4.21 -26.19 -3.47
CA LYS A 146 -3.87 -26.15 -4.89
C LYS A 146 -4.65 -25.00 -5.52
N TYR A 147 -4.01 -24.28 -6.43
CA TYR A 147 -4.65 -23.18 -7.14
C TYR A 147 -4.66 -23.46 -8.63
N PHE A 148 -5.81 -23.24 -9.24
CA PHE A 148 -6.03 -23.43 -10.66
C PHE A 148 -6.50 -22.12 -11.27
N LEU A 149 -5.97 -21.79 -12.44
CA LEU A 149 -6.41 -20.65 -13.23
C LEU A 149 -7.40 -21.14 -14.30
N LYS A 150 -8.60 -20.58 -14.30
CA LYS A 150 -9.62 -20.87 -15.30
C LYS A 150 -9.26 -20.17 -16.61
N LYS A 151 -9.13 -20.95 -17.68
CA LYS A 151 -8.84 -20.47 -19.04
C LYS A 151 -9.84 -21.11 -20.00
N LYS A 152 -10.83 -20.33 -20.44
CA LYS A 152 -11.92 -20.77 -21.34
C LYS A 152 -12.59 -22.06 -20.82
N SER A 153 -12.14 -23.22 -21.29
CA SER A 153 -12.68 -24.54 -20.97
C SER A 153 -11.73 -25.42 -20.14
N GLU A 154 -10.57 -24.90 -19.74
CA GLU A 154 -9.55 -25.65 -19.01
C GLU A 154 -9.18 -25.00 -17.67
N GLU A 155 -8.76 -25.84 -16.72
CA GLU A 155 -8.21 -25.43 -15.44
C GLU A 155 -6.71 -25.72 -15.40
N ILE A 156 -5.89 -24.65 -15.38
CA ILE A 156 -4.44 -24.77 -15.37
C ILE A 156 -3.95 -24.71 -13.94
N ARG A 157 -3.32 -25.78 -13.43
CA ARG A 157 -2.74 -25.73 -12.09
C ARG A 157 -1.52 -24.80 -12.04
N VAL A 158 -1.58 -23.78 -11.19
CA VAL A 158 -0.50 -22.78 -11.05
C VAL A 158 0.20 -22.82 -9.68
N SER A 159 -0.35 -23.53 -8.70
CA SER A 159 0.28 -23.77 -7.38
C SER A 159 -0.23 -25.06 -6.71
#